data_AF-A0A7L1IMS0-F1
#
_entry.id   AF-A0A7L1IMS0-F1
#
_cell.length_a   1.000
_cell.length_b   1.000
_cell.length_c   1.000
_cell.angle_alpha   90.00
_cell.angle_beta   90.00
_cell.angle_gamma   90.00
#
_symmetry.space_group_name_H-M   'P 1'
#
loop_
_entity.id
_entity.type
_entity.pdbx_description
1 polymer ?
#
loop_
_entity_poly.entity_id
_entity_poly.type
_entity_poly.pdbx_seq_one_letter_code
_entity_poly.pdbx_strand_id
1 'polypeptide(L)'
;KREGMMGNIYSMGLALQALGSTAMFYAPREWDCAQAFSVVYGHDYRQPMAIAQVLPALVGKSYLDAARLECSASSGVSPRLQSPKLGPAGVRKADIQVHYSIVNSLQGKHFSKSISVWVPAGSALLKVLEAAEKE
;
A
#
# COMPACT_ATOMS: atom_id res chain seq x y z
N LYS A 1 -1.03 -1.85 -19.93
CA LYS A 1 -0.58 -1.32 -18.60
C LYS A 1 -1.81 -0.67 -17.99
N ARG A 2 -2.27 -1.11 -16.80
CA ARG A 2 -3.55 -0.67 -16.22
C ARG A 2 -3.57 0.85 -16.06
N GLU A 3 -4.58 1.50 -16.65
CA GLU A 3 -5.25 2.70 -16.12
C GLU A 3 -4.37 3.72 -15.39
N GLY A 4 -3.26 4.20 -15.99
CA GLY A 4 -2.42 5.25 -15.37
C GLY A 4 -1.51 4.81 -14.22
N MET A 5 -1.40 3.52 -13.90
CA MET A 5 -0.51 3.02 -12.83
C MET A 5 0.95 2.82 -13.30
N MET A 6 1.90 3.32 -12.52
CA MET A 6 3.35 3.14 -12.69
C MET A 6 3.93 2.25 -11.60
N GLY A 7 4.38 1.06 -12.01
CA GLY A 7 4.77 0.02 -11.07
C GLY A 7 3.53 -0.61 -10.42
N ASN A 8 3.36 -0.41 -9.12
CA ASN A 8 2.21 -0.87 -8.33
C ASN A 8 1.65 0.28 -7.46
N ILE A 9 0.53 0.04 -6.77
CA ILE A 9 -0.15 1.06 -5.96
C ILE A 9 0.72 1.70 -4.86
N TYR A 10 1.70 0.97 -4.34
CA TYR A 10 2.61 1.45 -3.30
C TYR A 10 3.79 2.25 -3.87
N SER A 11 4.15 2.07 -5.15
CA SER A 11 5.16 2.91 -5.81
C SER A 11 4.58 4.21 -6.39
N MET A 12 3.27 4.28 -6.57
CA MET A 12 2.60 5.42 -7.21
C MET A 12 2.88 6.75 -6.51
N GLY A 13 2.86 6.79 -5.18
CA GLY A 13 3.08 8.03 -4.43
C GLY A 13 4.43 8.68 -4.73
N LEU A 14 5.48 7.88 -4.85
CA LEU A 14 6.83 8.35 -5.23
C LEU A 14 6.91 8.67 -6.72
N ALA A 15 6.26 7.88 -7.58
CA ALA A 15 6.22 8.14 -9.02
C ALA A 15 5.55 9.47 -9.35
N LEU A 16 4.43 9.79 -8.68
CA LEU A 16 3.72 11.07 -8.81
C LEU A 16 4.62 12.25 -8.45
N GLN A 17 5.34 12.17 -7.33
CA GLN A 17 6.28 13.22 -6.93
C GLN A 17 7.39 13.41 -7.96
N ALA A 18 8.04 12.31 -8.36
CA ALA A 18 9.15 12.36 -9.31
C ALA A 18 8.73 12.98 -10.65
N LEU A 19 7.59 12.57 -11.20
CA LEU A 19 7.10 13.08 -12.48
C LEU A 19 6.55 14.50 -12.40
N GLY A 20 5.90 14.86 -11.29
CA GLY A 20 5.52 16.25 -11.00
C GLY A 20 6.75 17.18 -11.01
N SER A 21 7.87 16.72 -10.45
CA SER A 21 9.13 17.50 -10.41
C SER A 21 9.93 17.48 -11.71
N THR A 22 9.59 16.62 -12.68
CA THR A 22 10.36 16.41 -13.92
C THR A 22 9.53 16.62 -15.19
N ALA A 23 8.46 17.42 -15.09
CA ALA A 23 7.52 17.71 -16.18
C ALA A 23 8.17 18.08 -17.52
N MET A 24 9.30 18.79 -17.48
CA MET A 24 10.05 19.24 -18.66
C MET A 24 10.69 18.12 -19.50
N PHE A 25 10.76 16.88 -19.01
CA PHE A 25 11.62 15.84 -19.59
C PHE A 25 10.89 14.69 -20.32
N TYR A 26 9.57 14.58 -20.26
CA TYR A 26 8.85 13.42 -20.84
C TYR A 26 8.06 13.70 -22.12
N ALA A 27 8.20 14.90 -22.72
CA ALA A 27 7.74 15.12 -24.08
C ALA A 27 8.47 14.17 -25.07
N PRO A 28 7.80 13.59 -26.09
CA PRO A 28 6.43 13.88 -26.56
C PRO A 28 5.34 12.97 -25.98
N ARG A 29 5.66 12.05 -25.06
CA ARG A 29 4.67 11.15 -24.46
C ARG A 29 4.17 11.78 -23.15
N GLU A 30 3.14 12.61 -23.29
CA GLU A 30 2.46 13.19 -22.14
C GLU A 30 1.96 12.09 -21.20
N TRP A 31 2.22 12.31 -19.91
CA TRP A 31 1.73 11.48 -18.84
C TRP A 31 0.43 12.08 -18.30
N ASP A 32 -0.64 11.27 -18.28
CA ASP A 32 -1.90 11.65 -17.67
C ASP A 32 -1.81 11.59 -16.13
N CYS A 33 -1.51 12.75 -15.54
CA CYS A 33 -1.44 12.93 -14.10
C CYS A 33 -2.81 12.72 -13.42
N ALA A 34 -3.91 13.12 -14.05
CA ALA A 34 -5.25 13.00 -13.46
C ALA A 34 -5.66 11.53 -13.32
N GLN A 35 -5.38 10.71 -14.34
CA GLN A 35 -5.61 9.28 -14.29
C GLN A 35 -4.78 8.61 -13.18
N ALA A 36 -3.48 8.92 -13.10
CA ALA A 36 -2.59 8.37 -12.07
C ALA A 36 -3.00 8.81 -10.65
N PHE A 37 -3.43 10.06 -10.49
CA PHE A 37 -3.95 10.58 -9.22
C PHE A 37 -5.23 9.85 -8.80
N SER A 38 -6.16 9.61 -9.74
CA SER A 38 -7.42 8.90 -9.44
C SER A 38 -7.20 7.50 -8.88
N VAL A 39 -6.23 6.75 -9.44
CA VAL A 39 -5.84 5.41 -8.95
C VAL A 39 -5.40 5.46 -7.49
N VAL A 40 -4.60 6.47 -7.15
CA VAL A 40 -4.04 6.64 -5.81
C VAL A 40 -5.11 7.12 -4.83
N TYR A 41 -5.88 8.14 -5.21
CA TYR A 41 -6.92 8.71 -4.38
C TYR A 41 -8.01 7.69 -4.00
N GLY A 42 -8.33 6.77 -4.91
CA GLY A 42 -9.34 5.74 -4.68
C GLY A 42 -8.89 4.52 -3.86
N HIS A 43 -7.62 4.44 -3.44
CA HIS A 43 -7.12 3.25 -2.75
C HIS A 43 -7.23 3.34 -1.21
N ASP A 44 -7.66 2.25 -0.57
CA ASP A 44 -7.72 2.11 0.90
C ASP A 44 -6.32 1.75 1.47
N TYR A 45 -5.52 2.77 1.77
CA TYR A 45 -4.22 2.60 2.39
C TYR A 45 -4.33 2.29 3.89
N ARG A 46 -3.89 1.10 4.30
CA ARG A 46 -3.86 0.69 5.72
C ARG A 46 -2.48 0.74 6.36
N GLN A 47 -1.42 0.78 5.56
CA GLN A 47 -0.04 0.79 6.04
C GLN A 47 0.44 2.23 6.22
N PRO A 48 0.83 2.66 7.44
CA PRO A 48 1.24 4.04 7.70
C PRO A 48 2.39 4.53 6.81
N MET A 49 3.34 3.65 6.50
CA MET A 49 4.44 3.99 5.61
C MET A 49 3.97 4.28 4.17
N ALA A 50 3.02 3.48 3.66
CA ALA A 50 2.44 3.72 2.34
C ALA A 50 1.68 5.06 2.31
N ILE A 51 0.94 5.37 3.37
CA ILE A 51 0.28 6.68 3.56
C ILE A 51 1.33 7.80 3.53
N ALA A 52 2.41 7.69 4.28
CA ALA A 52 3.46 8.71 4.35
C ALA A 52 4.17 8.95 3.01
N GLN A 53 4.30 7.92 2.17
CA GLN A 53 4.91 8.06 0.84
C GLN A 53 3.96 8.69 -0.19
N VAL A 54 2.66 8.50 -0.02
CA VAL A 54 1.66 8.97 -0.99
C VAL A 54 1.05 10.31 -0.65
N LEU A 55 0.98 10.65 0.63
CA LEU A 55 0.39 11.90 1.12
C LEU A 55 1.00 13.15 0.48
N PRO A 56 2.33 13.31 0.32
CA PRO A 56 2.89 14.48 -0.34
C PRO A 56 2.32 14.68 -1.74
N ALA A 57 2.28 13.63 -2.57
CA ALA A 57 1.72 13.70 -3.92
C ALA A 57 0.24 14.09 -3.90
N LEU A 58 -0.54 13.55 -2.96
CA LEU A 58 -1.97 13.85 -2.82
C LEU A 58 -2.26 15.32 -2.48
N VAL A 59 -1.32 16.00 -1.80
CA VAL A 59 -1.43 17.43 -1.48
C VAL A 59 -0.61 18.32 -2.42
N GLY A 60 -0.19 17.79 -3.57
CA GLY A 60 0.57 18.55 -4.57
C GLY A 60 1.97 18.94 -4.12
N LYS A 61 2.60 18.12 -3.28
CA LYS A 61 3.96 18.30 -2.75
C LYS A 61 4.86 17.13 -3.15
N SER A 62 6.15 17.38 -3.05
CA SER A 62 7.22 16.42 -3.22
C SER A 62 8.22 16.51 -2.06
N TYR A 63 9.09 15.53 -1.91
CA TYR A 63 10.19 15.64 -0.95
C TYR A 63 11.15 16.81 -1.23
N LEU A 64 11.18 17.35 -2.46
CA LEU A 64 11.96 18.55 -2.76
C LEU A 64 11.40 19.81 -2.07
N ASP A 65 10.12 19.81 -1.72
CA ASP A 65 9.48 20.92 -0.99
C ASP A 65 9.84 20.95 0.50
N ALA A 66 10.43 19.87 1.04
CA ALA A 66 10.77 19.78 2.46
C ALA A 66 11.76 20.86 2.90
N ALA A 67 12.67 21.27 2.02
CA ALA A 67 13.64 22.35 2.30
C ALA A 67 12.99 23.73 2.44
N ARG A 68 11.73 23.90 2.02
CA ARG A 68 10.99 25.17 2.03
C ARG A 68 9.84 25.16 3.05
N LEU A 69 9.89 24.26 4.01
CA LEU A 69 8.81 24.09 4.99
C LEU A 69 8.86 25.20 6.04
N GLU A 70 7.79 25.99 6.11
CA GLU A 70 7.58 26.99 7.16
C GLU A 70 6.88 26.35 8.38
N CYS A 71 7.64 26.00 9.41
CA CYS A 71 7.13 25.35 10.62
C CYS A 71 6.26 26.28 11.50
N SER A 72 6.27 27.58 11.25
CA SER A 72 5.49 28.59 11.98
C SER A 72 4.04 28.69 11.50
N ALA A 73 3.73 28.14 10.32
CA ALA A 73 2.38 28.08 9.80
C ALA A 73 1.55 27.09 10.62
N SER A 74 0.81 27.62 11.61
CA SER A 74 -0.17 26.86 12.40
C SER A 74 -1.14 26.14 11.45
N SER A 75 -0.90 24.85 11.26
CA SER A 75 -1.79 24.00 10.49
C SER A 75 -2.98 23.67 11.39
N GLY A 76 -4.17 24.09 10.97
CA GLY A 76 -5.39 24.00 11.75
C GLY A 76 -5.59 22.63 12.38
N VAL A 77 -6.04 22.62 13.64
CA VAL A 77 -6.41 21.41 14.37
C VAL A 77 -7.39 20.62 13.50
N SER A 78 -6.96 19.47 13.00
CA SER A 78 -7.88 18.57 12.30
C SER A 78 -9.01 18.22 13.27
N PRO A 79 -10.28 18.41 12.89
CA PRO A 79 -11.38 17.99 13.74
C PRO A 79 -11.18 16.52 14.07
N ARG A 80 -11.30 16.19 15.36
CA ARG A 80 -11.18 14.81 15.82
C ARG A 80 -12.38 14.05 15.27
N LEU A 81 -12.22 13.45 14.09
CA LEU A 81 -13.18 12.50 13.54
C LEU A 81 -13.26 11.35 14.54
N GLN A 82 -14.44 11.15 15.12
CA GLN A 82 -14.67 9.99 15.97
C GLN A 82 -14.44 8.75 15.11
N SER A 83 -13.48 7.92 15.50
CA SER A 83 -13.30 6.62 14.87
C SER A 83 -14.67 5.92 14.86
N PRO A 84 -15.11 5.35 13.73
CA PRO A 84 -16.35 4.59 13.70
C PRO A 84 -16.32 3.59 14.84
N LYS A 85 -17.33 3.62 15.72
CA LYS A 85 -17.48 2.58 16.74
C LYS A 85 -17.54 1.27 15.98
N LEU A 86 -16.52 0.43 16.15
CA LEU A 86 -16.56 -0.94 15.68
C LEU A 86 -17.78 -1.56 16.37
N GLY A 87 -18.89 -1.71 15.63
CA GLY A 87 -20.00 -2.52 16.10
C GLY A 87 -19.49 -3.92 16.44
N PRO A 88 -20.21 -4.71 17.24
CA PRO A 88 -19.82 -6.09 17.50
C PRO A 88 -19.90 -6.86 16.17
N ALA A 89 -18.83 -6.85 15.39
CA ALA A 89 -18.71 -7.63 14.16
C ALA A 89 -18.33 -9.06 14.53
N GLY A 90 -19.18 -9.70 15.34
CA GLY A 90 -19.17 -11.12 15.62
C GLY A 90 -19.82 -11.92 14.50
N VAL A 91 -19.70 -11.48 13.25
CA VAL A 91 -20.05 -12.34 12.11
C VAL A 91 -18.91 -13.34 12.01
N ARG A 92 -19.14 -14.58 12.45
CA ARG A 92 -18.22 -15.69 12.20
C ARG A 92 -17.99 -15.77 10.70
N LYS A 93 -16.81 -15.31 10.27
CA LYS A 93 -16.38 -15.46 8.90
C LYS A 93 -16.07 -16.94 8.67
N ALA A 94 -16.52 -17.48 7.54
CA ALA A 94 -16.20 -18.85 7.17
C ALA A 94 -14.68 -19.03 7.09
N ASP A 95 -14.21 -20.22 7.46
CA ASP A 95 -12.81 -20.58 7.25
C ASP A 95 -12.57 -20.82 5.76
N ILE A 96 -11.38 -20.43 5.30
CA ILE A 96 -10.89 -20.70 3.97
C ILE A 96 -9.67 -21.60 4.05
N GLN A 97 -9.53 -22.50 3.08
CA GLN A 97 -8.32 -23.29 2.92
C GLN A 97 -7.32 -22.52 2.08
N VAL A 98 -6.06 -22.45 2.55
CA VAL A 98 -4.95 -21.82 1.83
C VAL A 98 -3.87 -22.87 1.59
N HIS A 99 -3.47 -23.02 0.33
CA HIS A 99 -2.31 -23.82 -0.04
C HIS A 99 -1.04 -22.98 0.13
N TYR A 100 -0.19 -23.38 1.08
CA TYR A 100 1.04 -22.69 1.43
C TYR A 100 2.25 -23.55 1.08
N SER A 101 3.25 -22.95 0.42
CA SER A 101 4.46 -23.63 -0.03
C SER A 101 5.72 -22.84 0.33
N ILE A 102 6.75 -23.53 0.83
CA ILE A 102 8.10 -23.00 1.01
C ILE A 102 9.03 -23.77 0.07
N VAL A 103 9.73 -23.04 -0.79
CA VAL A 103 10.67 -23.58 -1.77
C VAL A 103 12.02 -22.89 -1.61
N ASN A 104 13.08 -23.67 -1.42
CA ASN A 104 14.45 -23.19 -1.50
C ASN A 104 15.18 -23.98 -2.59
N SER A 105 15.55 -23.28 -3.66
CA SER A 105 16.35 -23.78 -4.78
C SER A 105 17.64 -23.00 -5.00
N LEU A 106 17.97 -22.07 -4.09
CA LEU A 106 19.05 -21.09 -4.30
C LEU A 106 20.31 -21.40 -3.47
N GLN A 107 20.16 -21.80 -2.22
CA GLN A 107 21.30 -22.00 -1.32
C GLN A 107 21.12 -23.18 -0.38
N GLY A 108 22.22 -23.90 -0.13
CA GLY A 108 22.26 -25.04 0.79
C GLY A 108 21.51 -26.26 0.25
N LYS A 109 20.84 -27.00 1.15
CA LYS A 109 20.05 -28.17 0.75
C LYS A 109 18.74 -27.70 0.13
N HIS A 110 18.52 -28.08 -1.13
CA HIS A 110 17.27 -27.77 -1.81
C HIS A 110 16.09 -28.48 -1.14
N PHE A 111 14.97 -27.79 -1.02
CA PHE A 111 13.74 -28.38 -0.52
C PHE A 111 12.51 -27.68 -1.09
N SER A 112 11.40 -28.41 -1.13
CA SER A 112 10.06 -27.91 -1.42
C SER A 112 9.10 -28.60 -0.46
N LYS A 113 8.36 -27.81 0.32
CA LYS A 113 7.36 -28.30 1.29
C LYS A 113 6.08 -27.53 1.06
N SER A 114 4.96 -28.24 1.04
CA SER A 114 3.64 -27.64 0.85
C SER A 114 2.65 -28.24 1.83
N ILE A 115 1.74 -27.41 2.33
CA ILE A 115 0.68 -27.79 3.26
C ILE A 115 -0.58 -26.99 2.96
N SER A 116 -1.74 -27.51 3.34
CA SER A 116 -3.01 -26.81 3.23
C SER A 116 -3.54 -26.54 4.63
N VAL A 117 -3.72 -25.27 4.98
CA VAL A 117 -4.19 -24.85 6.32
C VAL A 117 -5.51 -24.11 6.23
N TRP A 118 -6.36 -24.29 7.22
CA TRP A 118 -7.64 -23.59 7.35
C TRP A 118 -7.47 -22.37 8.25
N VAL A 119 -7.90 -21.20 7.78
CA VAL A 119 -7.87 -19.95 8.55
C VAL A 119 -9.16 -19.15 8.35
N PRO A 120 -9.60 -18.33 9.31
CA PRO A 120 -10.77 -17.47 9.13
C PRO A 120 -10.59 -16.52 7.94
N ALA A 121 -11.62 -16.37 7.11
CA ALA A 121 -11.57 -15.46 5.96
C ALA A 121 -11.21 -14.02 6.38
N GLY A 122 -10.33 -13.39 5.61
CA GLY A 122 -9.81 -12.05 5.91
C GLY A 122 -8.63 -12.02 6.89
N SER A 123 -8.12 -13.19 7.30
CA SER A 123 -6.84 -13.28 8.00
C SER A 123 -5.68 -12.84 7.10
N ALA A 124 -4.64 -12.24 7.70
CA ALA A 124 -3.41 -11.90 6.99
C ALA A 124 -2.56 -13.14 6.71
N LEU A 125 -1.62 -13.04 5.75
CA LEU A 125 -0.68 -14.12 5.44
C LEU A 125 0.11 -14.61 6.68
N LEU A 126 0.45 -13.71 7.60
CA LEU A 126 1.11 -14.08 8.86
C LEU A 126 0.31 -15.15 9.64
N LYS A 127 -1.02 -15.10 9.60
CA LYS A 127 -1.86 -16.08 10.28
C LYS A 127 -1.78 -17.48 9.66
N VAL A 128 -1.61 -17.53 8.33
CA VAL A 128 -1.38 -18.78 7.58
C VAL A 128 -0.03 -19.39 7.99
N LEU A 129 1.00 -18.55 8.18
CA LEU A 129 2.32 -18.99 8.66
C LEU A 129 2.23 -19.58 10.07
N GLU A 130 1.56 -18.90 11.00
CA GLU A 130 1.35 -19.39 12.37
C GLU A 130 0.54 -20.69 12.43
N ALA A 131 -0.37 -20.91 11.48
CA ALA A 131 -1.12 -22.16 11.38
C ALA A 131 -0.24 -23.28 10.83
N ALA A 132 0.53 -23.01 9.77
CA ALA A 132 1.42 -23.98 9.14
C ALA A 132 2.61 -24.38 10.04
N GLU A 133 3.05 -23.52 10.96
CA GLU A 133 4.10 -23.83 11.94
C GLU A 133 3.66 -24.88 12.98
N LYS A 134 2.36 -25.03 13.22
CA LYS A 134 1.81 -25.95 14.25
C LYS A 134 1.54 -27.35 13.74
N GLU A 135 1.71 -27.58 12.43
CA GLU A 135 1.53 -28.87 11.76
C GLU A 135 2.86 -29.63 11.70
#